data_AF-G9NW24-F1
#
_entry.id   AF-G9NW24-F1
#
_cell.length_a   1.000
_cell.length_b   1.000
_cell.length_c   1.000
_cell.angle_alpha   90.00
_cell.angle_beta   90.00
_cell.angle_gamma   90.00
#
_symmetry.space_group_name_H-M   'P 1'
#
loop_
_entity.id
_entity.type
_entity.pdbx_description
1 polymer ?
#
loop_
_entity_poly.entity_id
_entity_poly.type
_entity_poly.pdbx_seq_one_letter_code
_entity_poly.pdbx_strand_id
1 'polypeptide(L)'
;ASLAASRMPQLENLVIWNYQHGEVGAVIYHRDKAARQATLTWRGTWDLDFGREVVESWKKVDPDCWLRVEKEIVVGAFNSHGDAVCRLHLPVRVIDPVSLRQICQEGMVQGIV
;
A
#
# COMPACT_ATOMS: atom_id res chain seq x y z
N ALA A 1 -6.90 -7.25 8.56
CA ALA A 1 -6.80 -5.82 8.19
C ALA A 1 -8.16 -5.11 8.28
N SER A 2 -9.15 -5.47 7.46
CA SER A 2 -10.48 -4.84 7.45
C SER A 2 -11.17 -4.81 8.82
N LEU A 3 -11.09 -5.90 9.60
CA LEU A 3 -11.63 -5.93 10.97
C LEU A 3 -11.00 -4.89 11.92
N ALA A 4 -9.71 -4.59 11.75
CA ALA A 4 -9.06 -3.55 12.54
C ALA A 4 -9.50 -2.17 12.05
N ALA A 5 -9.53 -1.97 10.73
CA ALA A 5 -9.99 -0.73 10.10
C ALA A 5 -11.44 -0.37 10.48
N SER A 6 -12.35 -1.35 10.56
CA SER A 6 -13.74 -1.12 10.97
C SER A 6 -13.89 -0.66 12.42
N ARG A 7 -12.84 -0.84 13.25
CA ARG A 7 -12.78 -0.35 14.64
C ARG A 7 -12.07 0.99 14.76
N MET A 8 -11.65 1.58 13.65
CA MET A 8 -10.95 2.86 13.58
C MET A 8 -11.80 3.88 12.80
N PRO A 9 -12.81 4.49 13.45
CA PRO A 9 -13.78 5.34 12.76
C PRO A 9 -13.15 6.57 12.09
N GLN A 10 -11.97 7.03 12.54
CA GLN A 10 -11.24 8.16 11.96
C GLN A 10 -10.15 7.75 10.95
N LEU A 11 -10.04 6.47 10.59
CA LEU A 11 -9.05 5.99 9.63
C LEU A 11 -9.37 6.46 8.21
N GLU A 12 -8.58 7.36 7.66
CA GLU A 12 -8.74 7.79 6.26
C GLU A 12 -7.80 7.04 5.33
N ASN A 13 -6.62 6.65 5.80
CA ASN A 13 -5.60 5.99 5.00
C ASN A 13 -5.07 4.77 5.75
N LEU A 14 -4.98 3.64 5.06
CA LEU A 14 -4.27 2.45 5.55
C LEU A 14 -3.44 1.88 4.41
N VAL A 15 -2.16 1.67 4.67
CA VAL A 15 -1.24 1.05 3.71
C VAL A 15 -0.59 -0.15 4.38
N ILE A 16 -0.73 -1.30 3.74
CA ILE A 16 -0.02 -2.53 4.10
C ILE A 16 0.88 -2.85 2.91
N TRP A 17 2.19 -2.83 3.12
CA TRP A 17 3.16 -3.04 2.05
C TRP A 17 4.10 -4.18 2.43
N ASN A 18 4.62 -4.84 1.40
CA ASN A 18 5.63 -5.88 1.55
C ASN A 18 6.62 -5.82 0.38
N TYR A 19 7.84 -6.27 0.64
CA TYR A 19 8.87 -6.49 -0.36
C TYR A 19 9.51 -7.85 -0.12
N GLN A 20 9.67 -8.64 -1.18
CA GLN A 20 10.39 -9.90 -1.18
C GLN A 20 11.14 -10.02 -2.50
N HIS A 21 12.48 -10.07 -2.44
CA HIS A 21 13.43 -10.26 -3.55
C HIS A 21 12.84 -10.24 -4.99
N GLY A 22 12.70 -9.04 -5.56
CA GLY A 22 12.16 -8.82 -6.92
C GLY A 22 10.65 -8.56 -6.99
N GLU A 23 9.91 -8.88 -5.93
CA GLU A 23 8.49 -8.64 -5.78
C GLU A 23 8.22 -7.54 -4.77
N VAL A 24 7.38 -6.57 -5.14
CA VAL A 24 6.92 -5.53 -4.24
C VAL A 24 5.42 -5.33 -4.42
N GLY A 25 4.73 -5.10 -3.31
CA GLY A 25 3.30 -4.88 -3.34
C GLY A 25 2.79 -4.08 -2.15
N ALA A 26 1.70 -3.37 -2.37
CA ALA A 26 0.97 -2.66 -1.36
C ALA A 26 -0.54 -2.79 -1.57
N VAL A 27 -1.24 -3.03 -0.46
CA VAL A 27 -2.68 -2.82 -0.36
C VAL A 27 -2.89 -1.44 0.23
N ILE A 28 -3.55 -0.57 -0.52
CA ILE A 28 -3.79 0.82 -0.17
C ILE A 28 -5.29 1.00 -0.01
N TYR A 29 -5.72 1.37 1.18
CA TYR A 29 -7.08 1.80 1.46
C TYR A 29 -7.09 3.31 1.69
N HIS A 30 -7.94 4.01 0.97
CA HIS A 30 -8.20 5.43 1.15
C HIS A 30 -9.70 5.65 1.27
N ARG A 31 -10.12 6.50 2.21
CA ARG A 31 -11.52 6.88 2.43
C ARG A 31 -11.65 8.39 2.45
N ASP A 32 -12.53 8.90 1.60
CA ASP A 32 -13.05 10.25 1.64
C ASP A 32 -14.50 10.21 2.14
N LYS A 33 -14.69 10.61 3.39
CA LYS A 33 -16.03 10.66 4.02
C LYS A 33 -16.92 11.74 3.40
N ALA A 34 -16.34 12.84 2.93
CA ALA A 34 -17.11 13.93 2.33
C ALA A 34 -17.68 13.52 0.97
N ALA A 35 -16.88 12.81 0.17
CA ALA A 35 -17.30 12.22 -1.09
C ALA A 35 -18.10 10.90 -0.93
N ARG A 36 -18.18 10.36 0.29
CA ARG A 36 -18.76 9.03 0.59
C ARG A 36 -18.18 7.93 -0.30
N GLN A 37 -16.87 7.97 -0.49
CA GLN A 37 -16.15 7.06 -1.36
C GLN A 37 -14.94 6.49 -0.64
N ALA A 38 -14.69 5.20 -0.87
CA ALA A 38 -13.45 4.55 -0.49
C ALA A 38 -12.83 3.85 -1.70
N THR A 39 -11.51 3.73 -1.70
CA THR A 39 -10.76 2.92 -2.66
C THR A 39 -9.99 1.83 -1.92
N LEU A 40 -9.94 0.65 -2.51
CA LEU A 40 -9.03 -0.44 -2.13
C LEU A 40 -8.19 -0.78 -3.36
N THR A 41 -6.94 -0.36 -3.34
CA THR A 41 -6.02 -0.48 -4.46
C THR A 41 -4.99 -1.56 -4.17
N TRP A 42 -4.83 -2.50 -5.11
CA TRP A 42 -3.61 -3.30 -5.20
C TRP A 42 -2.61 -2.52 -6.04
N ARG A 43 -1.42 -2.28 -5.51
CA ARG A 43 -0.30 -1.70 -6.26
C ARG A 43 0.92 -2.59 -6.11
N GLY A 44 1.38 -3.24 -7.18
CA GLY A 44 2.51 -4.16 -7.07
C GLY A 44 3.05 -4.66 -8.39
N THR A 45 4.12 -5.45 -8.33
CA THR A 45 4.83 -5.97 -9.51
C THR A 45 4.14 -7.16 -10.16
N TRP A 46 3.23 -7.83 -9.46
CA TRP A 46 2.46 -8.94 -10.01
C TRP A 46 0.98 -8.62 -10.03
N ASP A 47 0.28 -9.36 -10.89
CA ASP A 47 -1.15 -9.25 -11.03
C ASP A 47 -1.84 -9.95 -9.85
N LEU A 48 -2.51 -9.17 -9.01
CA LEU A 48 -3.29 -9.67 -7.88
C LEU A 48 -4.71 -9.13 -7.94
N ASP A 49 -5.67 -10.03 -7.95
CA ASP A 49 -7.08 -9.74 -7.75
C ASP A 49 -7.48 -10.01 -6.31
N PHE A 50 -8.19 -9.05 -5.71
CA PHE A 50 -8.80 -9.30 -4.41
C PHE A 50 -9.93 -10.31 -4.53
N GLY A 51 -9.87 -11.38 -3.75
CA GLY A 51 -10.96 -12.33 -3.64
C GLY A 51 -12.25 -11.66 -3.16
N ARG A 52 -13.41 -12.21 -3.56
CA ARG A 52 -14.74 -11.67 -3.21
C ARG A 52 -14.89 -11.43 -1.71
N GLU A 53 -14.46 -12.38 -0.87
CA GLU A 53 -14.56 -12.26 0.59
C GLU A 53 -13.74 -11.08 1.14
N VAL A 54 -12.57 -10.81 0.57
CA VAL A 54 -11.75 -9.66 0.94
C VAL A 54 -12.51 -8.39 0.62
N VAL A 55 -13.00 -8.23 -0.61
CA VAL A 55 -13.76 -7.05 -1.04
C VAL A 55 -15.01 -6.83 -0.16
N GLU A 56 -15.79 -7.88 0.10
CA GLU A 56 -16.98 -7.80 0.96
C GLU A 56 -16.62 -7.43 2.40
N SER A 57 -15.47 -7.88 2.92
CA SER A 57 -15.01 -7.48 4.25
C SER A 57 -14.62 -6.01 4.30
N TRP A 58 -14.05 -5.46 3.22
CA TRP A 58 -13.65 -4.05 3.13
C TRP A 58 -14.85 -3.12 2.93
N LYS A 59 -15.90 -3.55 2.22
CA LYS A 59 -17.17 -2.79 2.13
C LYS A 59 -17.79 -2.54 3.52
N LYS A 60 -17.59 -3.47 4.46
CA LYS A 60 -18.11 -3.36 5.84
C LYS A 60 -17.30 -2.42 6.73
N VAL A 61 -16.13 -1.94 6.29
CA VAL A 61 -15.32 -0.97 7.05
C VAL A 61 -16.08 0.34 7.19
N ASP A 62 -16.79 0.76 6.15
CA ASP A 62 -17.67 1.91 6.16
C ASP A 62 -18.86 1.66 5.22
N PRO A 63 -20.01 1.18 5.73
CA PRO A 63 -21.18 0.86 4.92
C PRO A 63 -21.79 2.07 4.20
N ASP A 64 -21.50 3.28 4.65
CA ASP A 64 -22.05 4.51 4.08
C ASP A 64 -21.24 5.03 2.88
N CYS A 65 -20.07 4.42 2.62
CA CYS A 65 -19.19 4.73 1.52
C CYS A 65 -19.28 3.70 0.39
N TRP A 66 -19.22 4.18 -0.86
CA TRP A 66 -19.04 3.31 -2.01
C TRP A 66 -17.57 2.86 -2.11
N LEU A 67 -17.32 1.54 -2.06
CA LEU A 67 -15.99 0.99 -2.24
C LEU A 67 -15.69 0.71 -3.71
N ARG A 68 -14.67 1.37 -4.24
CA ARG A 68 -14.06 1.06 -5.52
C ARG A 68 -12.82 0.17 -5.31
N VAL A 69 -12.66 -0.84 -6.15
CA VAL A 69 -11.45 -1.67 -6.17
C VAL A 69 -10.63 -1.28 -7.38
N GLU A 70 -9.35 -1.01 -7.18
CA GLU A 70 -8.43 -0.59 -8.23
C GLU A 70 -7.17 -1.46 -8.24
N LYS A 71 -6.50 -1.49 -9.39
CA LYS A 71 -5.28 -2.26 -9.59
C LYS A 71 -4.28 -1.42 -10.36
N GLU A 72 -3.05 -1.38 -9.87
CA GLU A 72 -1.95 -0.63 -10.45
C GLU A 72 -0.70 -1.52 -10.52
N ILE A 73 -0.27 -1.85 -11.73
CA ILE A 73 0.94 -2.65 -11.93
C ILE A 73 2.16 -1.73 -11.90
N VAL A 74 3.14 -2.08 -11.08
CA VAL A 74 4.41 -1.36 -10.96
C VAL A 74 5.48 -2.10 -11.74
N VAL A 75 6.17 -1.39 -12.63
CA VAL A 75 7.25 -1.94 -13.45
C VAL A 75 8.59 -1.41 -12.94
N GLY A 76 9.55 -2.30 -12.70
CA GLY A 76 10.91 -1.94 -12.30
C GLY A 76 11.66 -3.06 -11.60
N ALA A 77 12.99 -2.93 -11.49
CA ALA A 77 13.84 -3.86 -10.76
C ALA A 77 14.14 -3.31 -9.36
N PHE A 78 13.62 -3.98 -8.32
CA PHE A 78 13.73 -3.60 -6.91
C PHE A 78 14.92 -4.25 -6.25
N ASN A 79 15.92 -3.43 -5.93
CA ASN A 79 17.21 -3.91 -5.44
C ASN A 79 17.28 -3.93 -3.90
N SER A 80 16.35 -3.24 -3.22
CA SER A 80 16.29 -3.19 -1.76
C SER A 80 14.90 -2.82 -1.24
N HIS A 81 14.70 -2.98 0.07
CA HIS A 81 13.48 -2.56 0.76
C HIS A 81 13.28 -1.02 0.68
N GLY A 82 14.35 -0.25 0.72
CA GLY A 82 14.28 1.22 0.58
C GLY A 82 13.84 1.64 -0.82
N ASP A 83 14.40 0.99 -1.83
CA ASP A 83 14.06 1.20 -3.23
C ASP A 83 12.59 0.81 -3.54
N ALA A 84 12.09 -0.25 -2.89
CA ALA A 84 10.69 -0.66 -2.90
C ALA A 84 9.74 0.41 -2.33
N VAL A 85 9.98 0.91 -1.12
CA VAL A 85 9.14 1.95 -0.51
C VAL A 85 9.15 3.25 -1.32
N CYS A 86 10.32 3.66 -1.83
CA CYS A 86 10.44 4.84 -2.68
C CYS A 86 9.59 4.74 -3.95
N ARG A 87 9.65 3.61 -4.65
CA ARG A 87 9.03 3.46 -5.99
C ARG A 87 7.59 2.94 -5.96
N LEU A 88 7.11 2.44 -4.83
CA LEU A 88 5.68 2.19 -4.62
C LEU A 88 4.84 3.46 -4.56
N HIS A 89 5.46 4.65 -4.42
CA HIS A 89 4.77 5.95 -4.36
C HIS A 89 3.58 5.94 -3.39
N LEU A 90 3.80 5.42 -2.19
CA LEU A 90 2.74 5.25 -1.19
C LEU A 90 2.10 6.62 -0.86
N PRO A 91 0.77 6.71 -0.74
CA PRO A 91 0.06 7.97 -0.53
C PRO A 91 0.32 8.58 0.85
N VAL A 92 0.88 7.82 1.78
CA VAL A 92 1.25 8.27 3.13
C VAL A 92 2.74 8.06 3.35
N ARG A 93 3.38 9.00 4.05
CA ARG A 93 4.79 8.88 4.47
C ARG A 93 4.89 7.79 5.54
N VAL A 94 5.35 6.61 5.13
CA VAL A 94 5.58 5.48 6.06
C VAL A 94 6.96 5.58 6.72
N ILE A 95 7.91 6.26 6.07
CA ILE A 95 9.28 6.46 6.54
C ILE A 95 9.57 7.96 6.50
N ASP A 96 10.22 8.48 7.55
CA ASP A 96 10.73 9.85 7.52
C ASP A 96 11.77 10.02 6.38
N PRO A 97 11.79 11.13 5.62
CA PRO A 97 12.66 11.29 4.47
C PRO A 97 14.15 11.23 4.79
N VAL A 98 14.56 11.56 6.02
CA VAL A 98 15.95 11.41 6.45
C VAL A 98 16.27 9.93 6.55
N SER A 99 15.45 9.18 7.29
CA SER A 99 15.60 7.72 7.40
C SER A 99 15.48 7.03 6.05
N LEU A 100 14.57 7.46 5.17
CA LEU A 100 14.42 6.90 3.83
C LEU A 100 15.68 7.12 2.99
N ARG A 101 16.29 8.32 3.05
CA ARG A 101 17.57 8.60 2.39
C ARG A 101 18.68 7.71 2.91
N GLN A 102 18.78 7.52 4.23
CA GLN A 102 19.79 6.66 4.84
C GLN A 102 19.63 5.20 4.39
N ILE A 103 18.41 4.65 4.44
CA ILE A 103 18.12 3.29 3.98
C ILE A 103 18.50 3.12 2.50
N CYS A 104 18.19 4.10 1.65
CA CYS A 104 18.56 4.05 0.24
C CYS A 104 20.09 4.07 0.06
N GLN A 105 20.80 4.97 0.75
CA GLN A 105 22.26 5.09 0.66
C GLN A 105 22.96 3.83 1.17
N GLU A 106 22.57 3.31 2.34
CA GLU A 106 23.16 2.10 2.92
C GLU A 106 22.89 0.85 2.07
N GLY A 107 21.67 0.74 1.50
CA GLY A 107 21.32 -0.35 0.59
C GLY A 107 22.09 -0.32 -0.73
N MET A 108 22.46 0.86 -1.23
CA MET A 108 23.33 0.99 -2.41
C MET A 108 24.76 0.52 -2.12
N VAL A 109 25.28 0.76 -0.90
CA VAL A 109 26.63 0.35 -0.50
C VAL A 109 26.73 -1.18 -0.34
N GLN A 110 25.67 -1.84 0.14
CA GLN A 110 25.65 -3.30 0.30
C GLN A 110 25.56 -4.08 -1.02
N GLY A 111 25.10 -3.46 -2.11
CA GLY A 111 25.02 -4.08 -3.44
C GLY A 111 26.30 -4.00 -4.27
N ILE A 112 27.39 -3.43 -3.72
CA ILE A 112 28.68 -3.20 -4.41
C ILE A 112 29.76 -4.19 -3.93
N VAL A 113 29.48 -5.07 -2.97
CA VAL A 113 30.42 -6.08 -2.42
C VAL A 113 30.10 -7.47 -2.96
#